data_AF-A0ABD0PQL5-F1
#
_entry.id   AF-A0ABD0PQL5-F1
#
_cell.length_a   1.000
_cell.length_b   1.000
_cell.length_c   1.000
_cell.angle_alpha   90.00
_cell.angle_beta   90.00
_cell.angle_gamma   90.00
#
_symmetry.space_group_name_H-M   'P 1'
#
loop_
_entity.id
_entity.type
_entity.pdbx_description
1 polymer ?
#
loop_
_entity_poly.entity_id
_entity_poly.type
_entity_poly.pdbx_seq_one_letter_code
_entity_poly.pdbx_strand_id
1 'polypeptide(L)' 'NLLSNPYVCDCHLAWLGLWLKKTRVVSGNPRCQKPAFLKEIPIQDVAMPDFSCD' A
#
# COMPACT_ATOMS: atom_id res chain seq x y z
N ASN A 1 8.53 11.98 3.75
CA ASN A 1 9.16 10.64 3.77
C ASN A 1 8.06 9.62 4.05
N LEU A 2 7.77 8.71 3.11
CA LEU A 2 6.71 7.70 3.26
C LEU A 2 7.24 6.37 3.82
N LEU A 3 8.56 6.23 3.98
CA LEU A 3 9.19 5.03 4.52
C LEU A 3 8.95 4.92 6.04
N SER A 4 8.99 3.68 6.55
CA SER A 4 8.85 3.33 7.98
C SER A 4 7.51 3.67 8.65
N ASN A 5 6.43 3.83 7.88
CA ASN A 5 5.08 3.93 8.42
C ASN A 5 4.42 2.54 8.49
N PRO A 6 3.69 2.21 9.56
CA PRO A 6 3.01 0.92 9.70
C PRO A 6 1.70 0.90 8.88
N TYR A 7 1.82 0.94 7.56
CA TYR A 7 0.65 1.00 6.66
C TYR A 7 -0.24 -0.23 6.82
N VAL A 8 -1.53 0.03 7.01
CA VAL A 8 -2.60 -0.96 6.94
C VAL A 8 -3.17 -0.88 5.54
N CYS A 9 -2.88 -1.87 4.71
CA CYS A 9 -3.32 -1.96 3.33
C CYS A 9 -4.72 -2.56 3.25
N ASP A 10 -5.69 -1.84 3.82
CA ASP A 10 -7.13 -2.15 3.76
C ASP A 10 -7.84 -1.25 2.74
N CYS A 11 -9.17 -1.32 2.69
CA CYS A 11 -9.98 -0.50 1.79
C CYS A 11 -9.72 1.02 1.91
N HIS A 12 -9.31 1.51 3.09
CA HIS A 12 -9.04 2.94 3.31
C HIS A 12 -7.72 3.40 2.68
N LEU A 13 -6.79 2.48 2.40
CA LEU A 13 -5.50 2.79 1.78
C LEU A 13 -5.46 2.54 0.26
N ALA A 14 -6.53 1.98 -0.32
CA ALA A 14 -6.60 1.63 -1.74
C ALA A 14 -6.28 2.80 -2.68
N TRP A 15 -6.71 4.02 -2.31
CA TRP A 15 -6.44 5.23 -3.09
C TRP A 15 -4.94 5.51 -3.23
N LEU A 16 -4.14 5.22 -2.19
CA LEU A 16 -2.71 5.47 -2.18
C LEU A 16 -1.98 4.49 -3.10
N GLY A 17 -2.39 3.21 -3.11
CA GLY A 17 -1.86 2.22 -4.05
C GLY A 17 -2.11 2.62 -5.50
N LEU A 18 -3.32 3.04 -5.82
CA LEU A 18 -3.67 3.56 -7.16
C LEU A 18 -2.87 4.81 -7.51
N TRP A 19 -2.73 5.74 -6.57
CA TRP A 19 -1.99 6.98 -6.79
C TRP A 19 -0.50 6.72 -7.03
N LEU A 20 0.13 5.84 -6.25
CA LEU A 20 1.54 5.46 -6.43
C LEU A 20 1.78 4.76 -7.77
N LYS A 21 0.88 3.86 -8.17
CA LYS A 21 0.99 3.15 -9.46
C LYS A 21 0.89 4.10 -10.67
N LYS A 22 0.05 5.12 -10.59
CA LYS A 22 -0.15 6.11 -11.66
C LYS A 22 0.94 7.19 -11.68
N THR A 23 1.46 7.56 -10.52
CA THR A 23 2.32 8.72 -10.37
C THR A 23 3.78 8.28 -10.27
N ARG A 24 4.64 8.73 -11.18
CA ARG A 24 6.08 8.46 -11.13
C ARG A 24 6.80 9.33 -10.08
N VAL A 25 6.45 9.17 -8.81
CA VAL A 25 7.10 9.84 -7.68
C VAL A 25 8.20 8.97 -7.06
N VAL A 26 9.31 9.59 -6.66
CA VAL A 26 10.35 8.93 -5.87
C VAL A 26 9.89 8.88 -4.41
N SER A 27 9.05 7.90 -4.09
CA SER A 27 8.42 7.74 -2.76
C SER A 27 9.17 6.80 -1.81
N GLY A 28 10.25 6.16 -2.27
CA GLY A 28 11.03 5.20 -1.49
C GLY A 28 10.45 3.79 -1.45
N ASN A 29 9.35 3.53 -2.15
CA ASN A 29 8.67 2.23 -2.21
C ASN A 29 8.07 1.77 -0.85
N PRO A 30 7.07 2.51 -0.31
CA PRO A 30 6.44 2.16 0.96
C PRO A 30 5.78 0.77 0.91
N ARG A 31 5.86 0.03 2.01
CA ARG A 31 5.37 -1.35 2.14
C ARG A 31 4.27 -1.47 3.19
N CYS A 32 3.38 -2.43 3.00
CA CYS A 32 2.33 -2.77 3.95
C CYS A 32 2.91 -3.46 5.19
N GLN A 33 2.38 -3.13 6.37
CA GLN A 33 2.66 -3.82 7.63
C GLN A 33 1.51 -4.75 8.04
N LYS A 34 0.28 -4.41 7.61
CA LYS A 34 -0.94 -5.20 7.78
C LYS A 34 -1.79 -5.11 6.49
N PRO A 35 -2.72 -6.05 6.28
CA PRO A 35 -2.90 -7.32 6.99
C PRO A 35 -1.69 -8.27 6.82
N ALA A 36 -1.65 -9.35 7.60
CA ALA A 36 -0.48 -10.25 7.65
C ALA A 36 -0.11 -10.85 6.28
N PHE A 37 -1.11 -11.14 5.43
CA PHE A 37 -0.90 -11.67 4.08
C PHE A 37 -0.34 -10.64 3.08
N LEU A 38 -0.42 -9.35 3.39
CA LEU A 38 0.18 -8.27 2.60
C LEU A 38 1.49 -7.73 3.22
N LYS A 39 1.95 -8.27 4.35
CA LYS A 39 3.13 -7.75 5.04
C LYS A 39 4.37 -7.75 4.12
N GLU A 40 5.12 -6.66 4.13
CA GLU A 40 6.25 -6.38 3.24
C GLU A 40 5.90 -6.22 1.75
N ILE A 41 4.64 -6.35 1.31
CA ILE A 41 4.28 -6.07 -0.08
C ILE A 41 4.29 -4.55 -0.32
N PRO A 42 4.91 -4.04 -1.39
CA PRO A 42 4.80 -2.64 -1.76
C PRO A 42 3.36 -2.22 -1.99
N ILE A 43 2.95 -1.05 -1.47
CA ILE A 43 1.55 -0.59 -1.56
C ILE A 43 1.08 -0.50 -3.03
N GLN A 44 1.95 -0.14 -3.96
CA GLN A 44 1.64 -0.03 -5.39
C GLN A 44 1.43 -1.38 -6.10
N ASP A 45 1.91 -2.49 -5.50
CA ASP A 45 1.86 -3.84 -6.07
C ASP A 45 0.70 -4.67 -5.51
N VAL A 46 0.01 -4.19 -4.47
CA VAL A 46 -1.19 -4.83 -3.92
C VAL A 46 -2.32 -4.78 -4.96
N ALA A 47 -3.02 -5.91 -5.17
CA ALA A 47 -4.15 -5.96 -6.08
C ALA A 47 -5.37 -5.23 -5.48
N MET A 48 -6.15 -4.56 -6.32
CA MET A 48 -7.30 -3.77 -5.85
C MET A 48 -8.29 -4.56 -4.95
N PRO A 49 -8.62 -5.84 -5.25
CA PRO A 49 -9.52 -6.64 -4.40
C PRO A 49 -8.93 -6.97 -3.01
N ASP A 50 -7.60 -6.95 -2.86
CA ASP A 50 -6.93 -7.27 -1.59
C ASP A 50 -6.94 -6.08 -0.61
N PHE A 51 -7.26 -4.88 -1.09
CA PHE A 51 -7.59 -3.74 -0.23
C PHE A 51 -9.05 -3.87 0.27
N SER A 52 -9.28 -4.82 1.17
CA SER A 52 -10.60 -5.04 1.80
C SER A 52 -10.63 -4.50 3.23
N CYS A 53 -11.82 -4.10 3.68
CA CYS A 53 -12.14 -3.91 5.08
C CYS A 53 -13.25 -4.90 5.37
N ASP A 54 -12.97 -5.90 6.21
CA ASP A 54 -14.04 -6.71 6.81
C ASP A 54 -14.90 -5.83 7.74
#